data_AF-A0A538IK31-F1
#
_entry.id   AF-A0A538IK31-F1
#
_cell.length_a   1.000
_cell.length_b   1.000
_cell.length_c   1.000
_cell.angle_alpha   90.00
_cell.angle_beta   90.00
_cell.angle_gamma   90.00
#
_symmetry.space_group_name_H-M   'P 1'
#
loop_
_entity.id
_entity.type
_entity.pdbx_description
1 polymer ?
#
loop_
_entity_poly.entity_id
_entity_poly.type
_entity_poly.pdbx_seq_one_letter_code
_entity_poly.pdbx_strand_id
1 'polypeptide(L)' 'MSGMVQVAVAGDVAEAEEMQEILRNAGIDSSIEQAPEDDAVSVLVPEAELETAQDAIEALTEPDDLISEP' A
#
# COMPACT_ATOMS: atom_id res chain seq x y z
N MET A 1 -2.31 -16.95 -13.52
CA MET A 1 -1.58 -16.76 -12.25
C MET A 1 -1.49 -15.26 -12.09
N SER A 2 -2.18 -14.68 -11.11
CA SER A 2 -1.96 -13.28 -10.76
C SER A 2 -0.61 -13.21 -10.03
N GLY A 3 0.35 -12.49 -10.60
CA GLY A 3 1.57 -12.16 -9.87
C GLY A 3 1.22 -11.21 -8.72
N MET A 4 1.92 -11.35 -7.60
CA MET A 4 1.92 -10.31 -6.56
C MET A 4 2.99 -9.30 -6.97
N VAL A 5 2.63 -8.02 -6.98
CA VAL A 5 3.52 -6.92 -7.33
C VAL A 5 3.57 -5.92 -6.17
N GLN A 6 4.71 -5.28 -6.00
CA GLN A 6 4.92 -4.30 -4.95
C GLN A 6 4.14 -3.03 -5.27
N VAL A 7 3.28 -2.61 -4.35
CA VAL A 7 2.55 -1.34 -4.42
C VAL A 7 3.25 -0.24 -3.62
N ALA A 8 3.81 -0.59 -2.46
CA ALA A 8 4.45 0.36 -1.56
C ALA A 8 5.55 -0.30 -0.73
N VAL A 9 6.42 0.53 -0.14
CA VAL A 9 7.44 0.13 0.83
C VAL A 9 7.22 0.94 2.10
N ALA A 10 7.07 0.23 3.21
CA ALA A 10 6.99 0.79 4.55
C ALA A 10 8.35 0.75 5.24
N GLY A 11 8.58 1.68 6.16
CA GLY A 11 9.78 1.72 6.99
C GLY A 11 9.79 0.68 8.10
N ASP A 12 8.61 0.20 8.52
CA ASP A 12 8.47 -0.87 9.50
C ASP A 12 7.20 -1.71 9.28
N VAL A 13 7.04 -2.75 10.10
CA VAL A 13 5.90 -3.68 10.02
C VAL A 13 4.58 -3.00 10.39
N ALA A 14 4.59 -2.08 11.37
CA ALA A 14 3.37 -1.42 11.81
C ALA A 14 2.81 -0.54 10.70
N GLU A 15 3.67 0.24 10.03
CA GLU A 15 3.28 1.06 8.88
C GLU A 15 2.79 0.20 7.70
N ALA A 16 3.41 -0.96 7.44
CA ALA A 16 2.92 -1.89 6.43
C ALA A 16 1.55 -2.50 6.78
N GLU A 17 1.30 -2.78 8.06
CA GLU A 17 0.00 -3.25 8.55
C GLU A 17 -1.09 -2.19 8.38
N GLU A 18 -0.78 -0.91 8.63
CA GLU A 18 -1.71 0.21 8.36
C GLU A 18 -2.10 0.28 6.88
N MET A 19 -1.13 0.18 5.97
CA MET A 19 -1.41 0.09 4.53
C MET A 19 -2.24 -1.14 4.17
N GLN A 20 -1.96 -2.28 4.80
CA GLN A 20 -2.74 -3.51 4.58
C GLN A 20 -4.20 -3.32 5.02
N GLU A 21 -4.45 -2.63 6.13
CA GLU A 21 -5.81 -2.31 6.58
C GLU A 21 -6.54 -1.40 5.59
N ILE A 22 -5.84 -0.39 5.04
CA ILE A 22 -6.37 0.47 3.97
C ILE A 22 -6.82 -0.36 2.77
N LEU A 23 -5.92 -1.20 2.25
CA LEU A 23 -6.20 -2.05 1.09
C LEU A 23 -7.33 -3.05 1.36
N ARG A 24 -7.36 -3.62 2.57
CA ARG A 24 -8.41 -4.54 3.00
C ARG A 24 -9.78 -3.85 3.06
N ASN A 25 -9.84 -2.60 3.53
CA ASN A 25 -11.07 -1.81 3.56
C ASN A 25 -11.57 -1.50 2.14
N ALA A 26 -10.66 -1.37 1.17
CA ALA A 26 -10.98 -1.26 -0.25
C ALA A 26 -11.37 -2.62 -0.89
N GLY A 27 -11.25 -3.73 -0.16
CA GLY A 27 -11.55 -5.08 -0.66
C GLY A 27 -10.42 -5.72 -1.46
N ILE A 28 -9.20 -5.19 -1.36
CA ILE A 28 -8.01 -5.62 -2.10
C ILE A 28 -7.23 -6.61 -1.25
N ASP A 29 -6.88 -7.75 -1.84
CA ASP A 29 -5.99 -8.72 -1.18
C ASP A 29 -4.56 -8.18 -1.18
N SER A 30 -3.88 -8.26 -0.03
CA SER A 30 -2.51 -7.75 0.11
C SER A 30 -1.66 -8.64 1.00
N SER A 31 -0.36 -8.68 0.72
CA SER A 31 0.63 -9.43 1.50
C SER A 31 1.80 -8.53 1.85
N ILE A 32 2.41 -8.81 3.00
CA ILE A 32 3.52 -8.05 3.53
C ILE A 32 4.76 -8.94 3.52
N GLU A 33 5.86 -8.47 2.93
CA GLU A 33 7.16 -9.14 2.93
C GLU A 33 8.24 -8.24 3.52
N GLN A 34 8.89 -8.72 4.58
CA GLN A 34 10.05 -8.03 5.17
C GLN A 34 11.31 -8.30 4.34
N ALA A 35 11.95 -7.22 3.90
CA ALA A 35 13.25 -7.30 3.26
C ALA A 35 14.32 -7.53 4.34
N PRO A 36 15.15 -8.59 4.23
CA PRO A 36 16.14 -8.92 5.25
C PRO A 36 17.33 -7.94 5.33
N GLU A 37 17.47 -7.03 4.35
CA GLU A 37 18.67 -6.21 4.18
C GLU A 37 18.52 -4.76 4.68
N ASP A 38 17.31 -4.19 4.65
CA ASP A 38 17.08 -2.76 4.87
C ASP A 38 16.07 -2.45 6.00
N ASP A 39 15.64 -3.46 6.77
CA ASP A 39 14.51 -3.40 7.73
C ASP A 39 13.18 -2.91 7.11
N ALA A 40 13.17 -2.67 5.80
CA ALA A 40 12.05 -2.18 5.03
C ALA A 40 11.05 -3.30 4.77
N VAL A 41 9.78 -2.92 4.65
CA VAL A 41 8.67 -3.85 4.55
C VAL A 41 7.89 -3.57 3.27
N SER A 42 7.89 -4.54 2.36
CA SER A 42 7.19 -4.42 1.08
C SER A 42 5.74 -4.84 1.21
N VAL A 43 4.83 -3.99 0.72
CA VAL A 43 3.40 -4.31 0.58
C VAL A 43 3.14 -4.73 -0.86
N LEU A 44 2.59 -5.92 -1.02
CA LEU A 44 2.36 -6.60 -2.29
C LEU A 44 0.87 -6.79 -2.52
N VAL A 45 0.41 -6.61 -3.75
CA VAL A 45 -0.98 -6.78 -4.18
C VAL A 45 -1.05 -7.59 -5.47
N PRO A 46 -2.19 -8.21 -5.81
CA PRO A 46 -2.40 -8.77 -7.14
C PRO A 46 -2.14 -7.72 -8.22
N GLU A 47 -1.39 -8.09 -9.25
CA GLU A 47 -1.06 -7.21 -10.38
C GLU A 47 -2.31 -6.57 -11.03
N ALA A 48 -3.43 -7.31 -11.03
CA ALA A 48 -4.71 -6.83 -11.55
C ALA A 48 -5.33 -5.70 -10.71
N GLU A 49 -4.93 -5.55 -9.46
CA GLU A 49 -5.45 -4.57 -8.50
C GLU A 49 -4.41 -3.49 -8.16
N LEU A 50 -3.25 -3.48 -8.81
CA LEU A 50 -2.16 -2.53 -8.53
C LEU A 50 -2.64 -1.08 -8.59
N GLU A 51 -3.33 -0.70 -9.66
CA GLU A 51 -3.80 0.67 -9.88
C GLU A 51 -4.84 1.06 -8.81
N THR A 52 -5.79 0.15 -8.51
CA THR A 52 -6.80 0.36 -7.46
C THR A 52 -6.18 0.43 -6.07
N ALA A 53 -5.11 -0.33 -5.82
CA ALA A 53 -4.37 -0.30 -4.57
C ALA A 53 -3.62 1.03 -4.38
N GLN A 54 -3.00 1.56 -5.44
CA GLN A 54 -2.37 2.88 -5.42
C GLN A 54 -3.40 3.96 -5.13
N ASP A 55 -4.53 3.97 -5.86
CA ASP A 55 -5.63 4.92 -5.64
C ASP A 55 -6.16 4.87 -4.20
N ALA A 56 -6.34 3.66 -3.65
CA ALA A 56 -6.84 3.48 -2.30
C ALA A 56 -5.87 4.00 -1.23
N ILE A 57 -4.57 3.78 -1.42
CA ILE A 57 -3.53 4.30 -0.52
C ILE A 57 -3.52 5.83 -0.61
N GLU A 58 -3.35 6.41 -1.79
CA GLU A 58 -3.31 7.88 -1.98
C GLU A 58 -4.55 8.58 -1.41
N ALA A 59 -5.75 8.04 -1.65
CA ALA A 59 -7.00 8.63 -1.17
C ALA A 59 -7.15 8.63 0.36
N LEU A 60 -6.48 7.71 1.05
CA LEU A 60 -6.59 7.55 2.51
C LEU A 60 -5.39 8.11 3.27
N THR A 61 -4.22 8.19 2.64
CA THR A 61 -3.00 8.78 3.24
C THR A 61 -2.85 10.27 2.94
N GLU A 62 -3.41 10.78 1.84
CA GLU A 62 -3.33 12.19 1.44
C GLU A 62 -4.71 12.87 1.23
N PRO A 63 -5.64 12.81 2.21
CA PRO A 63 -6.90 13.54 2.10
C PRO A 63 -6.74 15.08 2.11
N ASP A 64 -5.58 15.62 2.47
CA ASP A 64 -5.37 17.04 2.79
C ASP A 64 -4.67 17.88 1.70
N ASP A 65 -4.17 17.32 0.58
CA ASP A 65 -3.48 18.11 -0.46
C ASP A 65 -4.42 18.76 -1.49
N LEU A 66 -5.74 18.60 -1.31
CA LEU A 66 -6.78 19.33 -2.06
C LEU A 66 -7.00 20.78 -1.57
N ILE A 67 -6.18 21.27 -0.62
CA ILE A 67 -6.28 22.63 -0.06
C ILE A 67 -4.99 23.42 -0.30
N SER A 68 -4.62 23.64 -1.57
CA SER A 68 -3.64 24.67 -1.93
C SER A 68 -4.07 25.45 -3.19
N GLU A 69 -5.01 26.37 -3.02
CA GLU A 69 -5.20 27.52 -3.92
C GLU A 69 -5.31 28.81 -3.08
N PRO A 70 -4.28 29.67 -3.14
CA PRO A 70 -4.49 31.11 -3.20
C PRO A 70 -3.95 31.76 -4.49
#